data_AF-A0A424JRI9-F1
#
_entry.id   AF-A0A424JRI9-F1
#
_cell.length_a   1.000
_cell.length_b   1.000
_cell.length_c   1.000
_cell.angle_alpha   90.00
_cell.angle_beta   90.00
_cell.angle_gamma   90.00
#
_symmetry.space_group_name_H-M   'P 1'
#
loop_
_entity.id
_entity.type
_entity.pdbx_description
1 polymer ?
#
loop_
_entity_poly.entity_id
_entity_poly.type
_entity_poly.pdbx_seq_one_letter_code
_entity_poly.pdbx_strand_id
1 'polypeptide(L)'
;MKSAHLLTALSLLSLNPTFGQDFMSKQSEVTDQLNQPSSIQMISGKSYDPPQANYYQRFVDRIPLHGARVLAESNGNNFVIPGLDQFEDPATFDATYPAISKNLAATVAEANVDFPVASEANVVWFQTNTHARLCWEVITTLADSGEPVSPTHMEAIVDGQTGDLLSQRQIDVNNYDPSDSTQAEWGIFPRIVVNNAMGISGGRAYGAAFDAVVSVGGGCTGTLIAPNVVLCARHCGAGPGSQIVFGDNLNGGGLVFRTVQSSFLPDGSGSLLDGGDVSILTLSSPVPASVAVPMRLIDQTNELEGMLCATVGYGLNGLGSSGHNFSSDGYRWGGENIIDRYGSPASGGGGSNIISTDFDNGSNNANSIGGSSSTPLQYEATTAGGDSGGPVLVQLGGEWVIAGVLSGGTTSTSTYGDISWWTGSAVYRNAIESRGGEFGIPAPGACCFANGSCVSVFNDECDSAGGAFEGAETTCAPSPCPPPSIGACCFGSQCSDLTPAGCANGGGFFVGLGSDCADNGCAPRACCLTSGDCVVLLPNTCSNVGGVSDAADCASSSCAPPQCPEDLNDSGLVDFADLLEVLGSWGACGGCEEDFDGNGLVEFNDLLNLLSKWGPC
;
A
#
# COMPACT_ATOMS: atom_id res chain seq x y z
N MET A 1 -16.50 3.77 -5.60
CA MET A 1 -17.47 3.09 -6.50
C MET A 1 -16.84 1.84 -7.16
N LYS A 2 -16.43 0.84 -6.37
CA LYS A 2 -15.63 -0.31 -6.86
C LYS A 2 -16.37 -1.66 -6.91
N SER A 3 -17.69 -1.70 -6.72
CA SER A 3 -18.42 -2.98 -6.56
C SER A 3 -19.58 -3.23 -7.54
N ALA A 4 -19.67 -2.49 -8.65
CA ALA A 4 -20.79 -2.60 -9.60
C ALA A 4 -20.44 -3.26 -10.95
N HIS A 5 -19.15 -3.47 -11.27
CA HIS A 5 -18.74 -3.98 -12.59
C HIS A 5 -18.50 -5.50 -12.67
N LEU A 6 -18.43 -6.21 -11.54
CA LEU A 6 -18.27 -7.68 -11.56
C LEU A 6 -19.61 -8.42 -11.76
N LEU A 7 -20.75 -7.81 -11.40
CA LEU A 7 -22.07 -8.44 -11.51
C LEU A 7 -22.77 -8.25 -12.86
N THR A 8 -22.30 -7.36 -13.73
CA THR A 8 -22.91 -7.11 -15.05
C THR A 8 -22.29 -7.94 -16.18
N ALA A 9 -21.12 -8.56 -15.98
CA ALA A 9 -20.47 -9.42 -16.98
C ALA A 9 -21.14 -10.80 -17.13
N LEU A 10 -22.04 -11.19 -16.21
CA LEU A 10 -22.72 -12.50 -16.22
C LEU A 10 -24.17 -12.48 -16.74
N SER A 11 -24.68 -11.34 -17.22
CA SER A 11 -26.10 -11.21 -17.60
C SER A 11 -26.41 -10.84 -19.06
N LEU A 12 -25.44 -10.90 -19.98
CA LEU A 12 -25.69 -10.64 -21.41
C LEU A 12 -25.15 -11.76 -22.31
N LEU A 13 -25.66 -12.96 -22.10
CA LEU A 13 -25.75 -13.99 -23.14
C LEU A 13 -26.92 -13.62 -24.08
N SER A 14 -26.66 -12.78 -25.07
CA SER A 14 -27.51 -12.73 -26.27
C SER A 14 -26.64 -12.83 -27.51
N LEU A 15 -26.71 -13.99 -28.15
CA LEU A 15 -26.16 -14.29 -29.47
C LEU A 15 -26.62 -13.23 -30.47
N ASN A 16 -25.68 -12.49 -31.07
CA ASN A 16 -25.94 -11.70 -32.26
C ASN A 16 -25.15 -12.32 -33.43
N PRO A 17 -25.80 -13.00 -34.40
CA PRO A 17 -25.12 -13.73 -35.47
C PRO A 17 -24.71 -12.87 -36.67
N THR A 18 -24.76 -11.55 -36.59
CA THR A 18 -24.38 -10.66 -37.71
C THR A 18 -23.65 -9.42 -37.22
N PHE A 19 -22.35 -9.55 -36.99
CA PHE A 19 -21.44 -8.40 -36.94
C PHE A 19 -20.07 -8.83 -37.48
N GLY A 20 -19.82 -8.48 -38.75
CA GLY A 20 -18.70 -8.98 -39.55
C GLY A 20 -18.75 -8.55 -41.01
N GLN A 21 -19.22 -7.34 -41.26
CA GLN A 21 -19.22 -6.67 -42.57
C GLN A 21 -19.13 -5.17 -42.30
N ASP A 22 -17.95 -4.69 -41.87
CA ASP A 22 -17.38 -3.40 -42.29
C ASP A 22 -16.07 -3.17 -41.51
N PHE A 23 -15.17 -2.44 -42.17
CA PHE A 23 -13.83 -2.03 -41.72
C PHE A 23 -12.66 -2.97 -42.07
N MET A 24 -12.49 -3.10 -43.38
CA MET A 24 -11.16 -2.96 -43.98
C MET A 24 -10.84 -1.47 -44.16
N SER A 25 -10.14 -0.87 -43.22
CA SER A 25 -9.23 0.25 -43.52
C SER A 25 -7.85 -0.13 -43.01
N LYS A 26 -7.01 -0.54 -43.96
CA LYS A 26 -5.62 -0.95 -43.78
C LYS A 26 -4.81 0.18 -43.13
N GLN A 27 -4.25 -0.09 -41.96
CA GLN A 27 -2.84 0.22 -41.70
C GLN A 27 -2.16 -1.11 -41.39
N SER A 28 -1.49 -1.65 -42.41
CA SER A 28 -0.95 -3.01 -42.45
C SER A 28 0.52 -3.10 -42.04
N GLU A 29 1.07 -2.13 -41.32
CA GLU A 29 2.49 -2.16 -40.91
C GLU A 29 2.69 -2.74 -39.51
N VAL A 30 1.71 -2.62 -38.60
CA VAL A 30 1.81 -3.12 -37.22
C VAL A 30 1.48 -4.62 -37.11
N THR A 31 0.50 -5.10 -37.89
CA THR A 31 0.12 -6.52 -37.93
C THR A 31 1.20 -7.40 -38.59
N ASP A 32 2.06 -6.84 -39.43
CA ASP A 32 3.12 -7.58 -40.12
C ASP A 32 4.33 -7.87 -39.20
N GLN A 33 4.56 -7.07 -38.14
CA GLN A 33 5.61 -7.36 -37.14
C GLN A 33 5.23 -8.49 -36.17
N LEU A 34 3.94 -8.70 -35.89
CA LEU A 34 3.43 -9.79 -35.04
C LEU A 34 3.14 -11.08 -35.82
N ASN A 35 3.05 -11.02 -37.16
CA ASN A 35 3.01 -12.19 -38.05
C ASN A 35 4.39 -12.80 -38.34
N GLN A 36 5.43 -12.37 -37.63
CA GLN A 36 6.80 -12.84 -37.85
C GLN A 36 7.03 -14.26 -37.32
N PRO A 37 7.96 -15.03 -37.94
CA PRO A 37 8.16 -16.44 -37.63
C PRO A 37 8.62 -16.62 -36.18
N SER A 38 7.71 -17.08 -35.32
CA SER A 38 8.10 -17.46 -33.97
C SER A 38 9.12 -18.61 -34.04
N SER A 39 10.26 -18.46 -33.36
CA SER A 39 11.29 -19.50 -33.28
C SER A 39 11.31 -20.10 -31.88
N ILE A 40 11.70 -21.37 -31.76
CA ILE A 40 11.93 -22.00 -30.46
C ILE A 40 13.41 -22.33 -30.39
N GLN A 41 14.11 -21.80 -29.39
CA GLN A 41 15.55 -21.99 -29.22
C GLN A 41 15.84 -22.66 -27.88
N MET A 42 16.87 -23.50 -27.87
CA MET A 42 17.42 -24.04 -26.62
C MET A 42 18.15 -22.92 -25.89
N ILE A 43 17.89 -22.78 -24.59
CA ILE A 43 18.55 -21.82 -23.72
C ILE A 43 19.22 -22.55 -22.56
N SER A 44 20.22 -21.90 -21.95
CA SER A 44 20.87 -22.44 -20.75
C SER A 44 19.89 -22.47 -19.57
N GLY A 45 20.07 -23.45 -18.68
CA GLY A 45 19.48 -23.43 -17.34
C GLY A 45 19.98 -22.23 -16.54
N LYS A 46 19.11 -21.64 -15.72
CA LYS A 46 19.42 -20.64 -14.70
C LYS A 46 19.88 -21.33 -13.43
N SER A 47 20.56 -20.60 -12.54
CA SER A 47 21.16 -21.16 -11.30
C SER A 47 20.14 -21.78 -10.34
N TYR A 48 18.87 -21.42 -10.47
CA TYR A 48 17.75 -21.93 -9.67
C TYR A 48 16.92 -23.02 -10.38
N ASP A 49 17.35 -23.48 -11.57
CA ASP A 49 16.65 -24.50 -12.33
C ASP A 49 17.05 -25.94 -11.93
N PRO A 50 16.16 -26.93 -12.11
CA PRO A 50 16.48 -28.34 -11.93
C PRO A 50 17.72 -28.81 -12.73
N PRO A 51 18.63 -29.61 -12.13
CA PRO A 51 19.78 -30.17 -12.84
C PRO A 51 19.38 -31.14 -13.97
N GLN A 52 20.17 -31.19 -15.06
CA GLN A 52 20.07 -32.16 -16.18
C GLN A 52 18.92 -31.98 -17.20
N ALA A 53 18.25 -30.84 -17.16
CA ALA A 53 17.16 -30.49 -18.08
C ALA A 53 17.62 -29.67 -19.30
N ASN A 54 17.04 -29.91 -20.48
CA ASN A 54 17.13 -28.96 -21.60
C ASN A 54 15.95 -28.00 -21.57
N TYR A 55 16.24 -26.71 -21.65
CA TYR A 55 15.24 -25.65 -21.61
C TYR A 55 15.06 -25.06 -23.00
N TYR A 56 13.81 -24.94 -23.43
CA TYR A 56 13.47 -24.31 -24.68
C TYR A 56 12.60 -23.10 -24.41
N GLN A 57 12.90 -22.02 -25.12
CA GLN A 57 12.22 -20.75 -25.02
C GLN A 57 11.67 -20.42 -26.41
N ARG A 58 10.38 -20.07 -26.47
CA ARG A 58 9.81 -19.50 -27.69
C ARG A 58 10.24 -18.03 -27.79
N PHE A 59 10.51 -17.58 -29.00
CA PHE A 59 10.87 -16.21 -29.35
C PHE A 59 9.94 -15.72 -30.46
N VAL A 60 9.56 -14.46 -30.39
CA VAL A 60 9.04 -13.69 -31.53
C VAL A 60 10.17 -12.75 -31.93
N ASP A 61 10.70 -12.91 -33.15
CA ASP A 61 12.00 -12.38 -33.57
C ASP A 61 13.16 -12.75 -32.61
N ARG A 62 13.68 -11.78 -31.85
CA ARG A 62 14.73 -11.95 -30.83
C ARG A 62 14.19 -11.85 -29.40
N ILE A 63 12.90 -11.60 -29.23
CA ILE A 63 12.30 -11.34 -27.93
C ILE A 63 11.83 -12.67 -27.33
N PRO A 64 12.35 -13.08 -26.16
CA PRO A 64 11.88 -14.29 -25.50
C PRO A 64 10.44 -14.12 -25.00
N LEU A 65 9.60 -15.11 -25.30
CA LEU A 65 8.18 -15.17 -24.94
C LEU A 65 8.01 -15.61 -23.49
N HIS A 66 7.48 -14.74 -22.66
CA HIS A 66 7.70 -14.85 -21.22
C HIS A 66 6.95 -16.05 -20.61
N GLY A 67 7.65 -16.92 -19.86
CA GLY A 67 7.06 -18.11 -19.20
C GLY A 67 6.71 -19.30 -20.12
N ALA A 68 6.97 -19.19 -21.42
CA ALA A 68 6.98 -20.32 -22.36
C ALA A 68 8.31 -21.10 -22.33
N ARG A 69 8.88 -21.23 -21.13
CA ARG A 69 10.03 -22.10 -20.91
C ARG A 69 9.49 -23.52 -20.78
N VAL A 70 9.87 -24.42 -21.68
CA VAL A 70 9.40 -25.80 -21.67
C VAL A 70 10.60 -26.72 -21.45
N LEU A 71 10.45 -27.66 -20.51
CA LEU A 71 11.36 -28.79 -20.32
C LEU A 71 11.14 -29.80 -21.46
N ALA A 72 12.16 -30.11 -22.26
CA ALA A 72 12.01 -31.08 -23.36
C ALA A 72 13.22 -32.02 -23.54
N GLU A 73 12.99 -33.24 -24.05
CA GLU A 73 14.02 -34.10 -24.62
C GLU A 73 14.05 -33.93 -26.15
N SER A 74 15.23 -33.72 -26.73
CA SER A 74 15.36 -33.54 -28.18
C SER A 74 15.40 -34.90 -28.90
N ASN A 75 14.48 -35.12 -29.83
CA ASN A 75 14.57 -36.16 -30.87
C ASN A 75 14.34 -35.56 -32.28
N GLY A 76 15.13 -34.55 -32.66
CA GLY A 76 15.05 -33.89 -33.97
C GLY A 76 14.08 -32.71 -34.02
N ASN A 77 13.44 -32.47 -35.19
CA ASN A 77 12.54 -31.33 -35.45
C ASN A 77 11.15 -31.43 -34.77
N ASN A 78 10.87 -32.52 -34.06
CA ASN A 78 9.66 -32.69 -33.26
C ASN A 78 10.04 -32.61 -31.78
N PHE A 79 9.40 -31.71 -31.04
CA PHE A 79 9.50 -31.67 -29.58
C PHE A 79 8.81 -32.91 -29.01
N VAL A 80 9.56 -33.74 -28.31
CA VAL A 80 9.00 -34.83 -27.51
C VAL A 80 9.19 -34.42 -26.05
N ILE A 81 8.08 -34.25 -25.34
CA ILE A 81 8.09 -34.08 -23.88
C ILE A 81 8.67 -35.40 -23.32
N PRO A 82 9.64 -35.36 -22.38
CA PRO A 82 10.42 -36.53 -21.99
C PRO A 82 9.54 -37.73 -21.69
N GLY A 83 9.90 -38.87 -22.26
CA GLY A 83 9.35 -40.15 -21.86
C GLY A 83 10.24 -40.77 -20.78
N LEU A 84 9.73 -40.81 -19.55
CA LEU A 84 10.15 -41.60 -18.38
C LEU A 84 11.12 -40.99 -17.32
N ASP A 85 10.70 -41.27 -16.07
CA ASP A 85 11.42 -41.42 -14.79
C ASP A 85 11.58 -40.26 -13.79
N GLN A 86 11.06 -39.04 -14.04
CA GLN A 86 11.02 -37.99 -12.97
C GLN A 86 9.68 -37.27 -12.76
N PHE A 87 8.62 -37.64 -13.48
CA PHE A 87 7.24 -37.23 -13.17
C PHE A 87 6.32 -38.41 -13.44
N GLU A 88 5.97 -39.18 -12.41
CA GLU A 88 5.17 -40.41 -12.52
C GLU A 88 3.66 -40.19 -12.79
N ASP A 89 3.17 -38.95 -12.87
CA ASP A 89 1.74 -38.68 -13.01
C ASP A 89 1.39 -37.97 -14.33
N PRO A 90 0.67 -38.63 -15.27
CA PRO A 90 0.03 -37.99 -16.42
C PRO A 90 -0.87 -36.79 -16.07
N ALA A 91 -1.24 -36.61 -14.80
CA ALA A 91 -1.92 -35.42 -14.31
C ALA A 91 -1.05 -34.14 -14.37
N THR A 92 0.27 -34.23 -14.57
CA THR A 92 1.16 -33.05 -14.65
C THR A 92 1.13 -32.31 -15.99
N PHE A 93 0.41 -32.83 -16.99
CA PHE A 93 0.29 -32.22 -18.31
C PHE A 93 -1.18 -32.15 -18.74
N ASP A 94 -1.70 -30.93 -18.87
CA ASP A 94 -3.04 -30.73 -19.42
C ASP A 94 -2.94 -30.38 -20.91
N ALA A 95 -3.09 -31.41 -21.76
CA ALA A 95 -3.15 -31.27 -23.21
C ALA A 95 -4.57 -30.96 -23.72
N THR A 96 -5.53 -30.72 -22.83
CA THR A 96 -6.89 -30.33 -23.21
C THR A 96 -6.81 -28.98 -23.91
N TYR A 97 -7.30 -28.92 -25.15
CA TYR A 97 -7.41 -27.67 -25.90
C TYR A 97 -8.17 -26.63 -25.05
N PRO A 98 -7.83 -25.33 -25.12
CA PRO A 98 -8.48 -24.32 -24.30
C PRO A 98 -10.02 -24.42 -24.38
N ALA A 99 -10.66 -24.66 -23.23
CA ALA A 99 -12.10 -24.71 -23.08
C ALA A 99 -12.74 -23.32 -23.15
N ILE A 100 -12.01 -22.29 -22.73
CA ILE A 100 -12.45 -20.90 -22.90
C ILE A 100 -12.20 -20.40 -24.32
N SER A 101 -13.13 -19.60 -24.84
CA SER A 101 -13.01 -19.04 -26.19
C SER A 101 -11.89 -17.99 -26.26
N LYS A 102 -11.32 -17.81 -27.46
CA LYS A 102 -10.35 -16.75 -27.74
C LYS A 102 -10.86 -15.35 -27.38
N ASN A 103 -12.17 -15.09 -27.56
CA ASN A 103 -12.77 -13.80 -27.24
C ASN A 103 -12.85 -13.59 -25.73
N LEU A 104 -13.15 -14.65 -24.97
CA LEU A 104 -13.14 -14.58 -23.51
C LEU A 104 -11.71 -14.34 -22.99
N ALA A 105 -10.71 -15.02 -23.57
CA ALA A 105 -9.31 -14.76 -23.24
C ALA A 105 -8.90 -13.31 -23.55
N ALA A 106 -9.32 -12.78 -24.71
CA ALA A 106 -9.10 -11.38 -25.06
C ALA A 106 -9.75 -10.43 -24.03
N THR A 107 -11.00 -10.67 -23.65
CA THR A 107 -11.68 -9.88 -22.62
C THR A 107 -10.98 -9.94 -21.26
N VAL A 108 -10.46 -11.11 -20.86
CA VAL A 108 -9.68 -11.24 -19.61
C VAL A 108 -8.41 -10.40 -19.68
N ALA A 109 -7.67 -10.45 -20.79
CA ALA A 109 -6.46 -9.64 -20.96
C ALA A 109 -6.78 -8.13 -20.96
N GLU A 110 -7.81 -7.72 -21.69
CA GLU A 110 -8.26 -6.32 -21.80
C GLU A 110 -8.75 -5.75 -20.47
N ALA A 111 -9.36 -6.57 -19.60
CA ALA A 111 -9.81 -6.15 -18.29
C ALA A 111 -8.67 -5.80 -17.32
N ASN A 112 -7.43 -6.18 -17.63
CA ASN A 112 -6.25 -5.99 -16.80
C ASN A 112 -5.27 -4.95 -17.39
N VAL A 113 -5.69 -4.17 -18.38
CA VAL A 113 -4.89 -3.08 -18.95
C VAL A 113 -5.64 -1.76 -18.85
N ASP A 114 -4.88 -0.66 -18.78
CA ASP A 114 -5.46 0.67 -18.56
C ASP A 114 -6.24 1.18 -19.80
N PHE A 115 -5.82 0.82 -21.03
CA PHE A 115 -6.45 1.33 -22.27
C PHE A 115 -6.35 0.36 -23.48
N PRO A 116 -7.29 -0.58 -23.69
CA PRO A 116 -7.25 -1.49 -24.84
C PRO A 116 -7.84 -0.85 -26.10
N VAL A 117 -7.20 -1.10 -27.26
CA VAL A 117 -7.70 -0.65 -28.58
C VAL A 117 -8.02 -1.85 -29.51
N ALA A 118 -7.27 -2.95 -29.41
CA ALA A 118 -7.54 -4.23 -30.08
C ALA A 118 -6.70 -5.37 -29.46
N SER A 119 -7.19 -6.62 -29.49
CA SER A 119 -6.46 -7.79 -28.99
C SER A 119 -6.43 -8.95 -29.98
N GLU A 120 -5.28 -9.61 -30.10
CA GLU A 120 -5.09 -10.85 -30.86
C GLU A 120 -4.74 -12.00 -29.93
N ALA A 121 -5.35 -13.18 -30.12
CA ALA A 121 -5.18 -14.33 -29.23
C ALA A 121 -4.69 -15.57 -29.97
N ASN A 122 -3.60 -16.17 -29.48
CA ASN A 122 -2.94 -17.37 -30.01
C ASN A 122 -2.83 -18.45 -28.94
N VAL A 123 -2.80 -19.72 -29.33
CA VAL A 123 -2.63 -20.83 -28.37
C VAL A 123 -1.15 -21.09 -28.12
N VAL A 124 -0.75 -21.16 -26.86
CA VAL A 124 0.64 -21.41 -26.44
C VAL A 124 0.74 -22.44 -25.32
N TRP A 125 1.91 -23.07 -25.21
CA TRP A 125 2.26 -23.86 -24.03
C TRP A 125 2.93 -22.97 -22.99
N PHE A 126 2.40 -22.96 -21.76
CA PHE A 126 2.93 -22.20 -20.65
C PHE A 126 3.30 -23.12 -19.48
N GLN A 127 4.48 -22.92 -18.90
CA GLN A 127 4.91 -23.68 -17.74
C GLN A 127 4.48 -22.95 -16.45
N THR A 128 3.66 -23.63 -15.67
CA THR A 128 3.41 -23.32 -14.25
C THR A 128 4.33 -24.17 -13.38
N ASN A 129 4.46 -23.85 -12.08
CA ASN A 129 5.37 -24.48 -11.11
C ASN A 129 5.69 -25.97 -11.37
N THR A 130 4.66 -26.81 -11.56
CA THR A 130 4.82 -28.25 -11.78
C THR A 130 4.15 -28.80 -13.05
N HIS A 131 3.53 -27.94 -13.88
CA HIS A 131 2.72 -28.38 -15.02
C HIS A 131 2.94 -27.51 -16.26
N ALA A 132 2.98 -28.12 -17.44
CA ALA A 132 2.79 -27.40 -18.70
C ALA A 132 1.31 -27.47 -19.11
N ARG A 133 0.73 -26.33 -19.50
CA ARG A 133 -0.69 -26.22 -19.89
C ARG A 133 -0.85 -25.45 -21.19
N LEU A 134 -1.89 -25.78 -21.95
CA LEU A 134 -2.34 -24.98 -23.09
C LEU A 134 -3.08 -23.72 -22.60
N CYS A 135 -2.56 -22.56 -22.98
CA CYS A 135 -3.04 -21.24 -22.59
C CYS A 135 -3.30 -20.39 -23.84
N TRP A 136 -4.01 -19.28 -23.64
CA TRP A 136 -4.12 -18.21 -24.62
C TRP A 136 -3.03 -17.18 -24.35
N GLU A 137 -2.17 -16.95 -25.33
CA GLU A 137 -1.37 -15.74 -25.47
C GLU A 137 -2.27 -14.67 -26.07
N VAL A 138 -2.40 -13.54 -25.41
CA VAL A 138 -3.17 -12.40 -25.89
C VAL A 138 -2.25 -11.19 -25.99
N ILE A 139 -2.15 -10.63 -27.19
CA ILE A 139 -1.45 -9.37 -27.43
C ILE A 139 -2.50 -8.28 -27.56
N THR A 140 -2.51 -7.34 -26.62
CA THR A 140 -3.39 -6.17 -26.64
C THR A 140 -2.60 -4.95 -27.10
N THR A 141 -3.01 -4.33 -28.21
CA THR A 141 -2.47 -3.04 -28.66
C THR A 141 -3.05 -1.94 -27.79
N LEU A 142 -2.15 -1.14 -27.20
CA LEU A 142 -2.52 0.02 -26.40
C LEU A 142 -2.55 1.28 -27.28
N ALA A 143 -3.36 2.27 -26.89
CA ALA A 143 -3.36 3.56 -27.57
C ALA A 143 -2.00 4.24 -27.34
N ASP A 144 -1.36 4.69 -28.42
CA ASP A 144 -0.15 5.50 -28.34
C ASP A 144 -0.49 6.83 -27.63
N SER A 145 0.18 7.12 -26.52
CA SER A 145 0.00 8.37 -25.78
C SER A 145 0.66 9.58 -26.46
N GLY A 146 1.43 9.35 -27.54
CA GLY A 146 2.20 10.39 -28.24
C GLY A 146 3.52 10.72 -27.56
N GLU A 147 3.84 10.03 -26.46
CA GLU A 147 5.14 10.10 -25.80
C GLU A 147 6.13 9.12 -26.46
N PRO A 148 7.44 9.43 -26.56
CA PRO A 148 8.39 8.73 -27.44
C PRO A 148 8.60 7.20 -27.25
N VAL A 149 7.90 6.58 -26.28
CA VAL A 149 8.34 5.41 -25.48
C VAL A 149 7.23 4.86 -24.55
N SER A 150 5.98 5.23 -24.85
CA SER A 150 4.79 4.60 -24.27
C SER A 150 4.74 3.11 -24.62
N PRO A 151 4.07 2.25 -23.81
CA PRO A 151 3.68 0.93 -24.29
C PRO A 151 3.04 1.01 -25.67
N THR A 152 3.41 0.07 -26.53
CA THR A 152 2.69 -0.16 -27.79
C THR A 152 1.86 -1.44 -27.72
N HIS A 153 2.24 -2.42 -26.88
CA HIS A 153 1.50 -3.67 -26.69
C HIS A 153 1.62 -4.25 -25.26
N MET A 154 0.61 -5.00 -24.84
CA MET A 154 0.61 -5.84 -23.64
C MET A 154 0.50 -7.30 -24.05
N GLU A 155 1.36 -8.17 -23.52
CA GLU A 155 1.28 -9.62 -23.67
C GLU A 155 0.71 -10.21 -22.39
N ALA A 156 -0.39 -10.96 -22.51
CA ALA A 156 -1.03 -11.69 -21.44
C ALA A 156 -1.05 -13.18 -21.74
N ILE A 157 -0.86 -14.01 -20.71
CA ILE A 157 -1.10 -15.45 -20.76
C ILE A 157 -2.33 -15.75 -19.90
N VAL A 158 -3.37 -16.28 -20.53
CA VAL A 158 -4.63 -16.65 -19.88
C VAL A 158 -4.77 -18.18 -19.89
N ASP A 159 -5.04 -18.78 -18.75
CA ASP A 159 -5.25 -20.23 -18.62
C ASP A 159 -6.38 -20.68 -19.55
N GLY A 160 -6.11 -21.67 -20.38
CA GLY A 160 -7.05 -22.12 -21.40
C GLY A 160 -8.28 -22.82 -20.85
N GLN A 161 -8.25 -23.29 -19.60
CA GLN A 161 -9.35 -23.99 -18.95
C GLN A 161 -10.13 -23.07 -18.01
N THR A 162 -9.44 -22.33 -17.15
CA THR A 162 -10.08 -21.51 -16.11
C THR A 162 -10.38 -20.09 -16.56
N GLY A 163 -9.62 -19.58 -17.54
CA GLY A 163 -9.65 -18.17 -17.90
C GLY A 163 -8.91 -17.25 -16.92
N ASP A 164 -8.10 -17.80 -16.02
CA ASP A 164 -7.30 -17.01 -15.10
C ASP A 164 -6.11 -16.35 -15.81
N LEU A 165 -5.79 -15.11 -15.45
CA LEU A 165 -4.59 -14.44 -15.92
C LEU A 165 -3.35 -15.02 -15.22
N LEU A 166 -2.55 -15.79 -15.95
CA LEU A 166 -1.36 -16.46 -15.41
C LEU A 166 -0.11 -15.59 -15.44
N SER A 167 0.01 -14.72 -16.45
CA SER A 167 1.15 -13.84 -16.62
C SER A 167 0.75 -12.64 -17.47
N GLN A 168 1.35 -11.48 -17.22
CA GLN A 168 1.15 -10.33 -18.08
C GLN A 168 2.38 -9.41 -18.09
N ARG A 169 2.79 -8.93 -19.25
CA ARG A 169 3.88 -7.97 -19.35
C ARG A 169 3.60 -6.92 -20.39
N GLN A 170 4.12 -5.74 -20.12
CA GLN A 170 4.29 -4.73 -21.15
C GLN A 170 5.43 -5.12 -22.08
N ILE A 171 5.17 -5.06 -23.39
CA ILE A 171 6.19 -5.24 -24.41
C ILE A 171 6.44 -3.88 -25.05
N ASP A 172 7.69 -3.45 -24.97
CA ASP A 172 8.15 -2.32 -25.76
C ASP A 172 8.59 -2.82 -27.14
N VAL A 173 8.05 -2.22 -28.20
CA VAL A 173 8.48 -2.48 -29.60
C VAL A 173 9.43 -1.41 -30.11
N ASN A 174 9.63 -0.32 -29.34
CA ASN A 174 10.77 0.54 -29.57
C ASN A 174 11.99 -0.25 -29.09
N ASN A 175 12.93 -0.50 -29.99
CA ASN A 175 14.15 -1.24 -29.66
C ASN A 175 14.91 -0.48 -28.55
N TYR A 176 14.69 -0.89 -27.31
CA TYR A 176 15.75 -0.86 -26.33
C TYR A 176 16.76 -1.90 -26.80
N ASP A 177 17.86 -1.42 -27.40
CA ASP A 177 19.02 -2.26 -27.64
C ASP A 177 19.92 -2.17 -26.39
N PRO A 178 19.84 -3.13 -25.44
CA PRO A 178 20.74 -3.17 -24.30
C PRO A 178 22.22 -3.31 -24.71
N SER A 179 22.50 -3.54 -26.01
CA SER A 179 23.85 -3.62 -26.58
C SER A 179 24.25 -2.39 -27.41
N ASP A 180 23.39 -1.38 -27.57
CA ASP A 180 23.77 -0.14 -28.25
C ASP A 180 24.73 0.67 -27.37
N SER A 181 26.01 0.46 -27.65
CA SER A 181 27.15 1.14 -27.06
C SER A 181 27.15 2.68 -27.16
N THR A 182 26.19 3.27 -27.88
CA THR A 182 25.99 4.73 -27.90
C THR A 182 25.09 5.24 -26.78
N GLN A 183 24.32 4.38 -26.11
CA GLN A 183 23.72 4.64 -24.80
C GLN A 183 24.56 4.09 -23.64
N ALA A 184 25.62 3.33 -23.95
CA ALA A 184 26.68 2.96 -23.01
C ALA A 184 27.73 4.07 -22.83
N GLU A 185 27.34 5.34 -22.91
CA GLU A 185 28.15 6.39 -22.31
C GLU A 185 28.05 6.22 -20.79
N TRP A 186 29.11 5.60 -20.23
CA TRP A 186 29.54 5.61 -18.83
C TRP A 186 29.13 4.45 -17.90
N GLY A 187 29.32 3.18 -18.29
CA GLY A 187 29.71 2.12 -17.34
C GLY A 187 28.86 2.01 -16.06
N ILE A 188 27.55 2.08 -16.25
CA ILE A 188 26.55 2.30 -15.21
C ILE A 188 26.09 0.96 -14.65
N PHE A 189 26.54 0.64 -13.45
CA PHE A 189 25.87 -0.38 -12.65
C PHE A 189 25.95 0.12 -11.19
N PRO A 190 24.85 0.18 -10.39
CA PRO A 190 24.79 0.56 -8.95
C PRO A 190 24.46 -0.62 -7.92
N ARG A 191 25.07 -0.75 -6.69
CA ARG A 191 25.45 -1.77 -5.60
C ARG A 191 26.16 -1.16 -4.33
N ILE A 192 25.92 -1.51 -3.07
CA ILE A 192 26.38 -0.61 -1.97
C ILE A 192 27.89 -0.66 -1.61
N VAL A 193 28.58 0.49 -1.72
CA VAL A 193 29.92 0.73 -1.14
C VAL A 193 29.82 1.74 -0.01
N VAL A 194 30.36 1.39 1.15
CA VAL A 194 30.26 2.22 2.37
C VAL A 194 31.57 2.91 2.70
N ASN A 195 31.47 4.01 3.44
CA ASN A 195 32.63 4.69 4.00
C ASN A 195 33.45 3.74 4.86
N ASN A 196 34.77 3.84 4.75
CA ASN A 196 35.73 3.06 5.52
C ASN A 196 35.46 3.07 7.04
N ALA A 197 34.97 4.20 7.57
CA ALA A 197 34.65 4.33 9.00
C ALA A 197 33.45 3.48 9.43
N MET A 198 32.46 3.31 8.56
CA MET A 198 31.30 2.44 8.78
C MET A 198 31.70 0.96 8.71
N GLY A 199 32.52 0.62 7.71
CA GLY A 199 33.03 -0.72 7.51
C GLY A 199 31.95 -1.76 7.13
N ILE A 200 32.41 -2.97 6.82
CA ILE A 200 31.57 -4.07 6.33
C ILE A 200 30.42 -4.40 7.29
N SER A 201 30.73 -4.53 8.58
CA SER A 201 29.73 -4.87 9.60
C SER A 201 28.68 -3.78 9.76
N GLY A 202 29.06 -2.50 9.62
CA GLY A 202 28.15 -1.38 9.65
C GLY A 202 27.19 -1.41 8.45
N GLY A 203 27.72 -1.61 7.24
CA GLY A 203 26.92 -1.71 6.01
C GLY A 203 25.83 -2.77 6.08
N ARG A 204 26.18 -3.98 6.56
CA ARG A 204 25.21 -5.07 6.75
C ARG A 204 24.18 -4.76 7.84
N ALA A 205 24.63 -4.26 9.00
CA ALA A 205 23.74 -3.96 10.10
C ALA A 205 22.72 -2.87 9.73
N TYR A 206 23.14 -1.89 8.93
CA TYR A 206 22.25 -0.86 8.41
C TYR A 206 21.22 -1.43 7.44
N GLY A 207 21.67 -2.21 6.44
CA GLY A 207 20.79 -2.83 5.46
C GLY A 207 19.80 -3.85 6.04
N ALA A 208 20.16 -4.54 7.13
CA ALA A 208 19.33 -5.57 7.75
C ALA A 208 17.95 -5.07 8.20
N ALA A 209 17.82 -3.78 8.54
CA ALA A 209 16.58 -3.18 9.03
C ALA A 209 15.46 -3.03 7.97
N PHE A 210 15.79 -3.15 6.67
CA PHE A 210 14.87 -2.82 5.57
C PHE A 210 14.31 -4.07 4.90
N ASP A 211 13.48 -4.85 5.61
CA ASP A 211 12.91 -6.13 5.16
C ASP A 211 12.20 -6.08 3.79
N ALA A 212 11.58 -4.95 3.44
CA ALA A 212 10.93 -4.67 2.17
C ALA A 212 11.86 -4.54 0.96
N VAL A 213 13.15 -4.29 1.18
CA VAL A 213 14.13 -4.23 0.09
C VAL A 213 14.53 -5.64 -0.28
N VAL A 214 14.35 -6.01 -1.54
CA VAL A 214 14.39 -7.39 -2.03
C VAL A 214 15.41 -7.56 -3.15
N SER A 215 15.92 -8.79 -3.30
CA SER A 215 16.68 -9.15 -4.48
C SER A 215 15.74 -9.51 -5.62
N VAL A 216 16.01 -8.94 -6.80
CA VAL A 216 15.26 -9.15 -8.02
C VAL A 216 16.11 -9.99 -8.98
N GLY A 217 15.50 -11.01 -9.57
CA GLY A 217 16.15 -11.89 -10.53
C GLY A 217 16.83 -11.12 -11.66
N GLY A 218 18.00 -11.60 -12.09
CA GLY A 218 18.89 -10.83 -12.99
C GLY A 218 19.98 -10.04 -12.26
N GLY A 219 19.98 -10.08 -10.92
CA GLY A 219 21.00 -9.44 -10.09
C GLY A 219 20.68 -7.98 -9.79
N CYS A 220 19.41 -7.62 -9.74
CA CYS A 220 18.89 -6.30 -9.37
C CYS A 220 18.37 -6.29 -7.93
N THR A 221 17.97 -5.11 -7.47
CA THR A 221 17.27 -4.88 -6.21
C THR A 221 15.90 -4.23 -6.49
N GLY A 222 14.95 -4.39 -5.59
CA GLY A 222 13.66 -3.71 -5.66
C GLY A 222 13.12 -3.44 -4.26
N THR A 223 11.95 -2.82 -4.17
CA THR A 223 11.31 -2.51 -2.89
C THR A 223 9.84 -2.92 -2.90
N LEU A 224 9.39 -3.67 -1.89
CA LEU A 224 7.98 -4.00 -1.69
C LEU A 224 7.19 -2.73 -1.32
N ILE A 225 6.19 -2.37 -2.12
CA ILE A 225 5.34 -1.17 -1.95
C ILE A 225 3.87 -1.49 -1.69
N ALA A 226 3.46 -2.74 -1.93
CA ALA A 226 2.19 -3.31 -1.49
C ALA A 226 2.41 -4.81 -1.19
N PRO A 227 1.49 -5.53 -0.52
CA PRO A 227 1.71 -6.94 -0.14
C PRO A 227 2.12 -7.85 -1.29
N ASN A 228 1.77 -7.51 -2.54
CA ASN A 228 2.17 -8.24 -3.73
C ASN A 228 2.75 -7.32 -4.83
N VAL A 229 3.31 -6.16 -4.50
CA VAL A 229 3.85 -5.24 -5.51
C VAL A 229 5.24 -4.77 -5.13
N VAL A 230 6.18 -4.88 -6.07
CA VAL A 230 7.58 -4.47 -5.93
C VAL A 230 7.90 -3.39 -6.96
N LEU A 231 8.49 -2.29 -6.53
CA LEU A 231 9.08 -1.27 -7.38
C LEU A 231 10.52 -1.66 -7.73
N CYS A 232 10.91 -1.51 -8.99
CA CYS A 232 12.24 -1.83 -9.51
C CYS A 232 12.59 -0.89 -10.68
N ALA A 233 13.80 -0.98 -11.23
CA ALA A 233 14.19 -0.23 -12.41
C ALA A 233 13.67 -0.91 -13.68
N ARG A 234 13.44 -0.14 -14.75
CA ARG A 234 12.99 -0.67 -16.05
C ARG A 234 14.13 -1.45 -16.72
N HIS A 235 15.35 -0.93 -16.68
CA HIS A 235 16.50 -1.55 -17.34
C HIS A 235 16.88 -2.92 -16.76
N CYS A 236 16.43 -3.24 -15.53
CA CYS A 236 16.60 -4.57 -14.95
C CYS A 236 15.91 -5.67 -15.77
N GLY A 237 14.91 -5.33 -16.58
CA GLY A 237 14.18 -6.29 -17.40
C GLY A 237 13.45 -7.35 -16.58
N ALA A 238 13.15 -7.06 -15.30
CA ALA A 238 12.41 -7.95 -14.43
C ALA A 238 10.96 -8.04 -14.94
N GLY A 239 10.66 -9.15 -15.60
CA GLY A 239 9.31 -9.47 -16.06
C GLY A 239 8.65 -10.51 -15.16
N PRO A 240 7.51 -11.09 -15.58
CA PRO A 240 6.94 -12.26 -14.94
C PRO A 240 7.98 -13.38 -14.77
N GLY A 241 7.74 -14.47 -14.04
CA GLY A 241 8.71 -15.57 -13.89
C GLY A 241 10.07 -15.23 -13.23
N SER A 242 10.41 -13.94 -13.09
CA SER A 242 11.55 -13.45 -12.33
C SER A 242 11.30 -13.76 -10.87
N GLN A 243 12.34 -14.22 -10.18
CA GLN A 243 12.25 -14.47 -8.75
C GLN A 243 12.50 -13.18 -7.99
N ILE A 244 11.69 -12.96 -6.97
CA ILE A 244 11.89 -11.96 -5.92
C ILE A 244 12.25 -12.73 -4.67
N VAL A 245 13.37 -12.36 -4.05
CA VAL A 245 13.90 -13.03 -2.87
C VAL A 245 13.89 -12.07 -1.69
N PHE A 246 13.21 -12.48 -0.63
CA PHE A 246 13.15 -11.80 0.65
C PHE A 246 14.09 -12.47 1.63
N GLY A 247 14.81 -11.66 2.41
CA GLY A 247 15.67 -12.10 3.50
C GLY A 247 17.01 -11.36 3.51
N ASP A 248 17.61 -11.24 4.69
CA ASP A 248 18.81 -10.42 4.89
C ASP A 248 20.06 -10.95 4.16
N ASN A 249 20.19 -12.28 4.01
CA ASN A 249 21.34 -12.91 3.37
C ASN A 249 20.91 -13.98 2.36
N LEU A 250 21.21 -13.75 1.09
CA LEU A 250 20.92 -14.65 -0.03
C LEU A 250 21.66 -16.00 0.06
N ASN A 251 22.70 -16.11 0.90
CA ASN A 251 23.40 -17.35 1.19
C ASN A 251 22.90 -18.04 2.47
N GLY A 252 21.93 -17.42 3.17
CA GLY A 252 21.38 -17.89 4.43
C GLY A 252 20.16 -18.80 4.29
N GLY A 253 19.72 -19.36 5.42
CA GLY A 253 18.43 -20.06 5.50
C GLY A 253 17.26 -19.10 5.78
N GLY A 254 16.03 -19.53 5.50
CA GLY A 254 14.82 -18.74 5.78
C GLY A 254 14.43 -17.73 4.70
N LEU A 255 15.04 -17.81 3.52
CA LEU A 255 14.65 -17.02 2.36
C LEU A 255 13.21 -17.32 1.94
N VAL A 256 12.47 -16.27 1.62
CA VAL A 256 11.12 -16.38 1.05
C VAL A 256 11.18 -15.97 -0.42
N PHE A 257 10.62 -16.80 -1.28
CA PHE A 257 10.61 -16.57 -2.71
C PHE A 257 9.21 -16.19 -3.18
N ARG A 258 9.15 -15.22 -4.08
CA ARG A 258 7.97 -14.91 -4.87
C ARG A 258 8.35 -14.88 -6.35
N THR A 259 7.36 -15.14 -7.18
CA THR A 259 7.52 -15.04 -8.63
C THR A 259 6.74 -13.83 -9.10
N VAL A 260 7.33 -13.02 -9.97
CA VAL A 260 6.59 -11.94 -10.63
C VAL A 260 5.52 -12.59 -11.52
N GLN A 261 4.27 -12.15 -11.38
CA GLN A 261 3.15 -12.51 -12.25
C GLN A 261 2.98 -11.48 -13.36
N SER A 262 3.14 -10.19 -13.05
CA SER A 262 3.08 -9.16 -14.07
C SER A 262 4.08 -8.03 -13.88
N SER A 263 4.43 -7.38 -14.98
CA SER A 263 5.31 -6.21 -14.99
C SER A 263 4.68 -5.08 -15.80
N PHE A 264 4.62 -3.90 -15.20
CA PHE A 264 4.15 -2.67 -15.83
C PHE A 264 5.28 -1.64 -15.88
N LEU A 265 5.39 -0.93 -16.99
CA LEU A 265 6.44 0.04 -17.25
C LEU A 265 5.78 1.41 -17.54
N PRO A 266 5.65 2.30 -16.53
CA PRO A 266 5.06 3.62 -16.73
C PRO A 266 5.74 4.44 -17.85
N ASP A 267 5.01 5.34 -18.50
CA ASP A 267 5.54 6.17 -19.61
C ASP A 267 6.88 6.87 -19.26
N GLY A 268 7.85 6.82 -20.18
CA GLY A 268 9.21 7.39 -20.03
C GLY A 268 10.21 6.72 -20.99
N SER A 269 11.32 7.37 -21.37
CA SER A 269 12.10 6.96 -22.57
C SER A 269 13.00 5.75 -22.48
N GLY A 270 12.97 5.07 -21.33
CA GLY A 270 13.75 3.86 -21.10
C GLY A 270 15.25 4.11 -21.09
N SER A 271 15.70 5.36 -21.26
CA SER A 271 17.06 5.78 -20.98
C SER A 271 17.23 5.87 -19.47
N LEU A 272 18.40 5.48 -18.98
CA LEU A 272 18.70 5.45 -17.56
C LEU A 272 18.54 6.82 -16.88
N LEU A 273 18.66 7.92 -17.64
CA LEU A 273 18.76 9.27 -17.12
C LEU A 273 17.71 10.23 -17.67
N ASP A 274 16.62 9.72 -18.24
CA ASP A 274 15.49 10.52 -18.71
C ASP A 274 14.38 10.73 -17.66
N GLY A 275 14.53 10.08 -16.50
CA GLY A 275 13.54 10.10 -15.42
C GLY A 275 12.43 9.06 -15.59
N GLY A 276 12.61 8.09 -16.48
CA GLY A 276 11.71 7.04 -16.95
C GLY A 276 12.11 5.60 -16.58
N ASP A 277 13.16 5.41 -15.80
CA ASP A 277 13.70 4.08 -15.51
C ASP A 277 13.01 3.42 -14.29
N VAL A 278 11.71 3.18 -14.42
CA VAL A 278 10.86 2.57 -13.38
C VAL A 278 10.07 1.39 -13.94
N SER A 279 9.99 0.32 -13.15
CA SER A 279 9.12 -0.84 -13.36
C SER A 279 8.33 -1.17 -12.10
N ILE A 280 7.07 -1.56 -12.28
CA ILE A 280 6.17 -1.98 -11.20
C ILE A 280 5.85 -3.46 -11.41
N LEU A 281 6.27 -4.30 -10.47
CA LEU A 281 6.20 -5.75 -10.54
C LEU A 281 5.10 -6.26 -9.61
N THR A 282 4.08 -6.92 -10.15
CA THR A 282 3.06 -7.62 -9.37
C THR A 282 3.48 -9.06 -9.14
N LEU A 283 3.47 -9.51 -7.89
CA LEU A 283 3.83 -10.86 -7.47
C LEU A 283 2.63 -11.80 -7.57
N SER A 284 2.89 -13.07 -7.87
CA SER A 284 1.86 -14.11 -8.00
C SER A 284 1.09 -14.43 -6.72
N SER A 285 1.61 -14.00 -5.57
CA SER A 285 0.95 -14.15 -4.28
C SER A 285 1.48 -13.09 -3.30
N PRO A 286 0.65 -12.66 -2.34
CA PRO A 286 1.07 -11.69 -1.34
C PRO A 286 2.17 -12.26 -0.43
N VAL A 287 2.95 -11.33 0.10
CA VAL A 287 3.99 -11.54 1.09
C VAL A 287 3.37 -11.23 2.46
N PRO A 288 3.41 -12.18 3.41
CA PRO A 288 2.94 -11.93 4.76
C PRO A 288 3.72 -10.80 5.42
N ALA A 289 3.05 -9.96 6.22
CA ALA A 289 3.69 -8.88 6.97
C ALA A 289 4.78 -9.38 7.96
N SER A 290 4.75 -10.66 8.34
CA SER A 290 5.81 -11.29 9.14
C SER A 290 7.12 -11.53 8.37
N VAL A 291 7.12 -11.34 7.04
CA VAL A 291 8.29 -11.48 6.16
C VAL A 291 8.82 -10.11 5.76
N ALA A 292 7.93 -9.22 5.32
CA ALA A 292 8.25 -7.84 4.99
C ALA A 292 7.00 -6.97 5.07
N VAL A 293 7.16 -5.74 5.54
CA VAL A 293 6.09 -4.73 5.55
C VAL A 293 6.30 -3.80 4.35
N PRO A 294 5.30 -3.58 3.48
CA PRO A 294 5.45 -2.68 2.35
C PRO A 294 5.85 -1.25 2.76
N MET A 295 6.77 -0.64 2.01
CA MET A 295 7.20 0.73 2.23
C MET A 295 6.30 1.72 1.48
N ARG A 296 6.11 2.89 2.08
CA ARG A 296 5.45 4.02 1.43
C ARG A 296 6.40 4.81 0.53
N LEU A 297 5.82 5.67 -0.30
CA LEU A 297 6.53 6.56 -1.21
C LEU A 297 6.35 8.03 -0.81
N ILE A 298 7.30 8.90 -1.17
CA ILE A 298 7.16 10.34 -0.92
C ILE A 298 6.11 10.98 -1.80
N ASP A 299 5.32 11.89 -1.24
CA ASP A 299 4.22 12.54 -1.95
C ASP A 299 4.65 13.43 -3.13
N GLN A 300 5.83 14.04 -3.04
CA GLN A 300 6.35 15.00 -4.02
C GLN A 300 7.88 15.03 -3.98
N THR A 301 8.51 15.30 -5.12
CA THR A 301 9.97 15.28 -5.29
C THR A 301 10.59 16.69 -5.39
N ASN A 302 9.82 17.75 -5.19
CA ASN A 302 10.24 19.15 -5.38
C ASN A 302 11.11 19.73 -4.25
N GLU A 303 11.28 19.04 -3.12
CA GLU A 303 12.05 19.50 -1.96
C GLU A 303 13.06 18.45 -1.46
N LEU A 304 13.65 17.67 -2.38
CA LEU A 304 14.57 16.60 -2.03
C LEU A 304 15.99 17.09 -1.73
N GLU A 305 16.44 18.18 -2.34
CA GLU A 305 17.82 18.68 -2.16
C GLU A 305 18.09 19.04 -0.69
N GLY A 306 19.18 18.51 -0.14
CA GLY A 306 19.59 18.67 1.25
C GLY A 306 18.95 17.67 2.22
N MET A 307 18.03 16.81 1.78
CA MET A 307 17.48 15.75 2.63
C MET A 307 18.52 14.66 2.90
N LEU A 308 18.56 14.19 4.15
CA LEU A 308 19.20 12.92 4.48
C LEU A 308 18.45 11.79 3.75
N CYS A 309 19.19 10.98 3.01
CA CYS A 309 18.67 9.81 2.36
C CYS A 309 19.42 8.53 2.76
N ALA A 310 18.73 7.40 2.66
CA ALA A 310 19.32 6.08 2.79
C ALA A 310 19.22 5.32 1.47
N THR A 311 20.22 4.51 1.16
CA THR A 311 20.18 3.56 0.05
C THR A 311 20.44 2.16 0.56
N VAL A 312 19.77 1.17 -0.03
CA VAL A 312 19.77 -0.23 0.43
C VAL A 312 19.72 -1.17 -0.76
N GLY A 313 20.49 -2.28 -0.74
CA GLY A 313 20.40 -3.30 -1.79
C GLY A 313 21.32 -4.51 -1.62
N TYR A 314 21.24 -5.45 -2.57
CA TYR A 314 21.90 -6.78 -2.54
C TYR A 314 23.16 -6.88 -3.39
N GLY A 315 23.66 -5.74 -3.80
CA GLY A 315 24.75 -5.65 -4.71
C GLY A 315 26.14 -6.11 -4.22
N LEU A 316 27.14 -6.05 -5.12
CA LEU A 316 28.58 -5.95 -4.83
C LEU A 316 28.78 -4.92 -3.74
N ASN A 317 29.71 -5.24 -2.87
CA ASN A 317 29.93 -4.45 -1.70
C ASN A 317 31.41 -4.29 -1.43
N GLY A 318 31.72 -3.22 -0.72
CA GLY A 318 33.10 -2.86 -0.44
C GLY A 318 33.23 -1.60 0.38
N LEU A 319 34.46 -1.08 0.43
CA LEU A 319 34.82 0.12 1.19
C LEU A 319 35.20 1.23 0.22
N GLY A 320 34.87 2.48 0.55
CA GLY A 320 35.08 3.62 -0.36
C GLY A 320 36.53 3.81 -0.83
N SER A 321 37.52 3.42 -0.02
CA SER A 321 38.94 3.47 -0.42
C SER A 321 39.33 2.49 -1.54
N SER A 322 38.58 1.40 -1.70
CA SER A 322 38.90 0.31 -2.62
C SER A 322 37.77 0.00 -3.60
N GLY A 323 36.62 0.65 -3.45
CA GLY A 323 35.40 0.27 -4.14
C GLY A 323 34.95 -1.15 -3.80
N HIS A 324 34.10 -1.69 -4.66
CA HIS A 324 33.48 -3.01 -4.49
C HIS A 324 34.31 -4.20 -5.02
N ASN A 325 35.40 -3.97 -5.76
CA ASN A 325 36.32 -5.01 -6.29
C ASN A 325 35.66 -6.22 -6.98
N PHE A 326 34.48 -6.05 -7.55
CA PHE A 326 33.66 -7.14 -8.10
C PHE A 326 33.35 -8.28 -7.11
N SER A 327 33.29 -8.02 -5.80
CA SER A 327 32.80 -8.96 -4.78
C SER A 327 31.38 -8.66 -4.28
N SER A 328 30.56 -9.69 -4.07
CA SER A 328 29.34 -9.64 -3.26
C SER A 328 29.34 -10.75 -2.22
N ASP A 329 28.80 -10.48 -1.04
CA ASP A 329 28.74 -11.42 0.08
C ASP A 329 27.33 -12.02 0.31
N GLY A 330 26.35 -11.60 -0.50
CA GLY A 330 24.96 -12.02 -0.46
C GLY A 330 24.13 -11.34 0.63
N TYR A 331 24.73 -10.53 1.50
CA TYR A 331 23.97 -9.74 2.46
C TYR A 331 23.35 -8.53 1.77
N ARG A 332 22.21 -8.10 2.29
CA ARG A 332 21.71 -6.75 2.05
C ARG A 332 22.60 -5.76 2.79
N TRP A 333 23.03 -4.73 2.08
CA TRP A 333 23.78 -3.62 2.65
C TRP A 333 22.93 -2.37 2.62
N GLY A 334 23.35 -1.36 3.38
CA GLY A 334 22.75 -0.05 3.38
C GLY A 334 23.70 1.02 3.90
N GLY A 335 23.37 2.26 3.62
CA GLY A 335 24.05 3.43 4.16
C GLY A 335 23.28 4.70 3.83
N GLU A 336 23.85 5.83 4.20
CA GLU A 336 23.26 7.16 4.09
C GLU A 336 24.03 8.04 3.12
N ASN A 337 23.36 9.06 2.59
CA ASN A 337 23.96 10.16 1.86
C ASN A 337 23.03 11.39 2.00
N ILE A 338 23.44 12.55 1.49
CA ILE A 338 22.57 13.70 1.30
C ILE A 338 22.15 13.75 -0.17
N ILE A 339 20.91 14.14 -0.44
CA ILE A 339 20.50 14.42 -1.82
C ILE A 339 21.08 15.77 -2.23
N ASP A 340 22.02 15.76 -3.17
CA ASP A 340 22.74 16.96 -3.59
C ASP A 340 22.07 17.68 -4.76
N ARG A 341 21.28 16.95 -5.54
CA ARG A 341 20.58 17.51 -6.70
C ARG A 341 19.30 16.76 -7.02
N TYR A 342 18.27 17.50 -7.42
CA TYR A 342 17.07 16.96 -8.04
C TYR A 342 16.72 17.68 -9.35
N GLY A 343 16.20 16.93 -10.32
CA GLY A 343 15.83 17.45 -11.64
C GLY A 343 16.72 16.85 -12.71
N SER A 344 17.67 17.62 -13.24
CA SER A 344 18.62 17.11 -14.23
C SER A 344 19.74 16.29 -13.56
N PRO A 345 20.19 15.19 -14.18
CA PRO A 345 21.24 14.35 -13.61
C PRO A 345 22.51 15.14 -13.33
N ALA A 346 23.09 14.95 -12.14
CA ALA A 346 24.40 15.50 -11.85
C ALA A 346 25.47 14.81 -12.73
N SER A 347 26.38 15.59 -13.32
CA SER A 347 27.46 15.16 -14.24
C SER A 347 27.10 14.82 -15.70
N GLY A 348 25.87 15.12 -16.16
CA GLY A 348 25.52 15.12 -17.59
C GLY A 348 24.25 14.34 -17.92
N GLY A 349 23.72 14.52 -19.14
CA GLY A 349 22.44 13.94 -19.58
C GLY A 349 21.32 14.98 -19.71
N GLY A 350 20.41 14.78 -20.66
CA GLY A 350 19.36 15.74 -21.02
C GLY A 350 18.03 15.59 -20.27
N GLY A 351 17.95 14.69 -19.29
CA GLY A 351 16.70 14.35 -18.62
C GLY A 351 16.32 15.24 -17.44
N SER A 352 15.20 14.87 -16.84
CA SER A 352 14.62 15.48 -15.64
C SER A 352 14.16 14.37 -14.68
N ASN A 353 13.63 14.71 -13.50
CA ASN A 353 13.19 13.71 -12.50
C ASN A 353 14.31 12.75 -12.05
N ILE A 354 15.56 13.22 -12.00
CA ILE A 354 16.70 12.48 -11.47
C ILE A 354 17.13 13.05 -10.13
N ILE A 355 17.24 12.17 -9.14
CA ILE A 355 17.83 12.41 -7.82
C ILE A 355 19.30 12.02 -7.90
N SER A 356 20.21 12.90 -7.47
CA SER A 356 21.65 12.62 -7.47
C SER A 356 22.25 12.82 -6.08
N THR A 357 23.16 11.92 -5.70
CA THR A 357 24.02 12.06 -4.52
C THR A 357 25.48 11.84 -4.93
N ASP A 358 26.45 12.42 -4.23
CA ASP A 358 27.87 12.07 -4.39
C ASP A 358 28.51 11.44 -3.16
N PHE A 359 29.49 10.56 -3.38
CA PHE A 359 30.09 9.76 -2.32
C PHE A 359 31.27 10.46 -1.64
N ASP A 360 31.01 10.99 -0.44
CA ASP A 360 31.95 11.90 0.20
C ASP A 360 33.02 11.22 1.09
N ASN A 361 34.15 11.91 1.24
CA ASN A 361 35.19 11.54 2.22
C ASN A 361 35.87 12.72 2.93
N GLY A 362 35.36 13.94 2.78
CA GLY A 362 35.94 15.15 3.36
C GLY A 362 36.92 15.85 2.42
N SER A 363 37.20 15.31 1.24
CA SER A 363 38.09 15.91 0.26
C SER A 363 37.32 16.54 -0.90
N ASN A 364 37.83 17.64 -1.45
CA ASN A 364 37.24 18.30 -2.61
C ASN A 364 37.26 17.44 -3.89
N ASN A 365 38.06 16.37 -3.92
CA ASN A 365 38.10 15.44 -5.06
C ASN A 365 36.97 14.41 -5.01
N ALA A 366 36.31 14.26 -3.86
CA ALA A 366 35.18 13.36 -3.65
C ALA A 366 33.83 14.10 -3.66
N ASN A 367 33.84 15.43 -3.68
CA ASN A 367 32.66 16.26 -3.93
C ASN A 367 32.60 16.56 -5.42
N SER A 368 31.84 15.72 -6.12
CA SER A 368 31.69 15.69 -7.58
C SER A 368 30.50 16.54 -8.04
N ILE A 369 29.60 16.94 -7.14
CA ILE A 369 28.41 17.74 -7.46
C ILE A 369 28.63 19.19 -7.05
N GLY A 370 28.83 20.06 -8.04
CA GLY A 370 29.03 21.49 -7.77
C GLY A 370 27.89 22.11 -6.94
N GLY A 371 28.24 22.63 -5.76
CA GLY A 371 27.31 23.22 -4.80
C GLY A 371 26.97 22.34 -3.59
N SER A 372 27.35 21.05 -3.60
CA SER A 372 27.19 20.13 -2.47
C SER A 372 28.24 20.31 -1.38
N SER A 373 28.04 19.64 -0.24
CA SER A 373 29.03 19.49 0.82
C SER A 373 30.07 18.45 0.42
N SER A 374 31.29 18.51 0.96
CA SER A 374 32.25 17.39 0.88
C SER A 374 32.35 16.60 2.18
N THR A 375 31.59 17.02 3.19
CA THR A 375 31.66 16.49 4.56
C THR A 375 30.85 15.20 4.64
N PRO A 376 31.50 14.04 4.85
CA PRO A 376 30.81 12.76 4.80
C PRO A 376 29.95 12.56 6.05
N LEU A 377 28.85 11.83 5.87
CA LEU A 377 28.07 11.30 6.98
C LEU A 377 28.82 10.18 7.71
N GLN A 378 28.33 9.83 8.90
CA GLN A 378 28.84 8.66 9.64
C GLN A 378 28.61 7.36 8.87
N TYR A 379 27.44 7.25 8.22
CA TYR A 379 27.04 6.08 7.43
C TYR A 379 27.12 6.33 5.93
N GLU A 380 27.93 7.31 5.52
CA GLU A 380 28.13 7.71 4.13
C GLU A 380 28.34 6.51 3.19
N ALA A 381 27.57 6.44 2.12
CA ALA A 381 27.60 5.34 1.15
C ALA A 381 27.19 5.78 -0.26
N THR A 382 27.54 4.94 -1.23
CA THR A 382 27.13 5.05 -2.64
C THR A 382 26.74 3.69 -3.19
N THR A 383 26.42 3.65 -4.49
CA THR A 383 25.96 2.48 -5.24
C THR A 383 26.98 2.09 -6.36
N ALA A 384 27.09 0.80 -6.74
CA ALA A 384 28.03 -0.04 -7.55
C ALA A 384 27.65 -1.43 -8.26
N GLY A 385 26.64 -1.65 -9.10
CA GLY A 385 26.30 -2.75 -10.07
C GLY A 385 25.30 -3.94 -9.94
N GLY A 386 24.04 -3.79 -9.51
CA GLY A 386 23.10 -4.82 -9.03
C GLY A 386 22.21 -4.47 -7.82
N ASP A 387 22.39 -3.31 -7.18
CA ASP A 387 21.33 -2.53 -6.55
C ASP A 387 20.41 -1.81 -7.55
N SER A 388 20.64 -1.90 -8.86
CA SER A 388 19.71 -1.37 -9.87
C SER A 388 18.26 -1.69 -9.48
N GLY A 389 17.40 -0.68 -9.42
CA GLY A 389 16.02 -0.80 -8.95
C GLY A 389 15.80 -0.66 -7.44
N GLY A 390 16.86 -0.65 -6.65
CA GLY A 390 16.83 -0.40 -5.21
C GLY A 390 16.44 1.04 -4.88
N PRO A 391 16.00 1.30 -3.64
CA PRO A 391 15.46 2.60 -3.29
C PRO A 391 16.54 3.63 -2.97
N VAL A 392 16.22 4.89 -3.23
CA VAL A 392 16.65 6.00 -2.36
C VAL A 392 15.48 6.33 -1.45
N LEU A 393 15.75 6.32 -0.16
CA LEU A 393 14.78 6.53 0.91
C LEU A 393 15.01 7.90 1.55
N VAL A 394 13.96 8.62 1.90
CA VAL A 394 14.05 9.87 2.66
C VAL A 394 13.18 9.78 3.91
N GLN A 395 13.51 10.56 4.94
CA GLN A 395 12.70 10.59 6.15
C GLN A 395 11.54 11.57 6.02
N LEU A 396 10.33 11.08 6.27
CA LEU A 396 9.13 11.90 6.45
C LEU A 396 8.46 11.49 7.76
N GLY A 397 8.32 12.46 8.69
CA GLY A 397 7.69 12.29 10.01
C GLY A 397 8.14 11.04 10.78
N GLY A 398 9.42 10.70 10.68
CA GLY A 398 10.04 9.59 11.38
C GLY A 398 10.03 8.25 10.64
N GLU A 399 9.41 8.16 9.47
CA GLU A 399 9.38 6.97 8.61
C GLU A 399 10.32 7.13 7.41
N TRP A 400 10.99 6.05 7.01
CA TRP A 400 11.72 5.99 5.74
C TRP A 400 10.75 5.68 4.61
N VAL A 401 10.63 6.59 3.65
CA VAL A 401 9.78 6.41 2.46
C VAL A 401 10.59 6.47 1.18
N ILE A 402 10.12 5.82 0.12
CA ILE A 402 10.80 5.73 -1.18
C ILE A 402 10.67 7.05 -1.94
N ALA A 403 11.79 7.72 -2.20
CA ALA A 403 11.86 8.89 -3.06
C ALA A 403 12.15 8.54 -4.52
N GLY A 404 12.86 7.44 -4.78
CA GLY A 404 13.23 7.06 -6.13
C GLY A 404 13.79 5.66 -6.26
N VAL A 405 14.00 5.27 -7.51
CA VAL A 405 14.44 3.96 -7.96
C VAL A 405 15.79 4.09 -8.64
N LEU A 406 16.74 3.26 -8.24
CA LEU A 406 18.13 3.40 -8.64
C LEU A 406 18.33 3.04 -10.12
N SER A 407 18.78 4.01 -10.90
CA SER A 407 19.06 3.87 -12.31
C SER A 407 20.55 3.61 -12.56
N GLY A 408 21.43 4.27 -11.82
CA GLY A 408 22.86 4.20 -12.14
C GLY A 408 23.82 4.95 -11.24
N GLY A 409 25.08 5.02 -11.68
CA GLY A 409 26.11 5.87 -11.12
C GLY A 409 27.29 6.08 -12.09
N THR A 410 28.22 6.97 -11.73
CA THR A 410 29.27 7.48 -12.65
C THR A 410 30.54 6.65 -12.77
N THR A 411 30.92 5.93 -11.72
CA THR A 411 32.20 5.22 -11.66
C THR A 411 31.99 3.72 -11.75
N SER A 412 32.94 3.03 -12.38
CA SER A 412 32.87 1.57 -12.57
C SER A 412 33.19 0.76 -11.32
N THR A 413 33.62 1.41 -10.23
CA THR A 413 34.01 0.75 -8.97
C THR A 413 33.46 1.40 -7.71
N SER A 414 32.72 2.51 -7.85
CA SER A 414 32.01 3.20 -6.76
C SER A 414 32.91 3.59 -5.60
N THR A 415 34.06 4.14 -5.95
CA THR A 415 34.98 4.78 -5.00
C THR A 415 34.48 6.17 -4.64
N TYR A 416 35.07 6.80 -3.63
CA TYR A 416 34.78 8.20 -3.28
C TYR A 416 34.79 9.14 -4.50
N GLY A 417 33.82 10.05 -4.54
CA GLY A 417 33.53 10.91 -5.71
C GLY A 417 32.53 10.32 -6.70
N ASP A 418 32.09 9.08 -6.51
CA ASP A 418 31.03 8.49 -7.33
C ASP A 418 29.71 9.22 -7.12
N ILE A 419 29.00 9.51 -8.21
CA ILE A 419 27.63 10.01 -8.19
C ILE A 419 26.69 8.84 -8.45
N SER A 420 25.63 8.74 -7.64
CA SER A 420 24.52 7.81 -7.87
C SER A 420 23.29 8.56 -8.40
N TRP A 421 22.49 7.90 -9.25
CA TRP A 421 21.31 8.47 -9.89
C TRP A 421 20.07 7.59 -9.69
N TRP A 422 19.00 8.20 -9.18
CA TRP A 422 17.69 7.55 -9.07
C TRP A 422 16.66 8.29 -9.89
N THR A 423 15.77 7.54 -10.53
CA THR A 423 14.54 8.08 -11.10
C THR A 423 13.55 8.36 -9.96
N GLY A 424 13.05 9.59 -9.87
CA GLY A 424 12.06 9.99 -8.86
C GLY A 424 10.73 9.25 -9.04
N SER A 425 10.15 8.78 -7.93
CA SER A 425 8.96 7.92 -7.94
C SER A 425 7.62 8.69 -7.97
N ALA A 426 7.58 9.91 -7.45
CA ALA A 426 6.32 10.66 -7.24
C ALA A 426 5.56 10.97 -8.54
N VAL A 427 6.27 11.16 -9.66
CA VAL A 427 5.64 11.39 -10.97
C VAL A 427 4.82 10.19 -11.45
N TYR A 428 5.08 9.00 -10.89
CA TYR A 428 4.40 7.74 -11.20
C TYR A 428 3.27 7.38 -10.24
N ARG A 429 2.84 8.34 -9.41
CA ARG A 429 1.80 8.14 -8.38
C ARG A 429 0.60 7.34 -8.87
N ASN A 430 -0.03 7.76 -9.96
CA ASN A 430 -1.24 7.10 -10.48
C ASN A 430 -0.99 5.62 -10.83
N ALA A 431 0.16 5.30 -11.42
CA ALA A 431 0.53 3.93 -11.78
C ALA A 431 0.83 3.06 -10.54
N ILE A 432 1.37 3.68 -9.49
CA ILE A 432 1.74 3.02 -8.24
C ILE A 432 0.52 2.80 -7.33
N GLU A 433 -0.31 3.84 -7.13
CA GLU A 433 -1.55 3.77 -6.33
C GLU A 433 -2.58 2.83 -6.93
N SER A 434 -2.70 2.78 -8.26
CA SER A 434 -3.59 1.82 -8.94
C SER A 434 -3.21 0.36 -8.67
N ARG A 435 -1.97 0.11 -8.23
CA ARG A 435 -1.45 -1.22 -7.84
C ARG A 435 -1.32 -1.38 -6.32
N GLY A 436 -1.83 -0.43 -5.55
CA GLY A 436 -1.88 -0.50 -4.08
C GLY A 436 -0.65 0.05 -3.37
N GLY A 437 0.28 0.71 -4.08
CA GLY A 437 1.34 1.47 -3.43
C GLY A 437 0.76 2.69 -2.73
N GLU A 438 1.30 3.00 -1.55
CA GLU A 438 0.83 4.12 -0.72
C GLU A 438 1.86 5.25 -0.69
N PHE A 439 1.38 6.49 -0.72
CA PHE A 439 2.19 7.69 -0.68
C PHE A 439 1.97 8.47 0.62
N GLY A 440 3.00 9.23 0.99
CA GLY A 440 3.00 10.09 2.16
C GLY A 440 3.25 9.34 3.46
N ILE A 441 3.00 10.03 4.56
CA ILE A 441 2.90 9.44 5.89
C ILE A 441 1.41 9.23 6.13
N PRO A 442 0.96 8.09 6.66
CA PRO A 442 -0.44 7.93 7.03
C PRO A 442 -0.75 9.03 8.03
N ALA A 443 -1.75 9.86 7.77
CA ALA A 443 -2.22 10.80 8.78
C ALA A 443 -3.06 10.02 9.80
N PRO A 444 -2.96 10.33 11.11
CA PRO A 444 -3.92 9.84 12.08
C PRO A 444 -5.34 10.22 11.64
N GLY A 445 -6.28 9.36 11.95
CA GLY A 445 -7.70 9.56 11.69
C GLY A 445 -8.52 9.19 12.91
N ALA A 446 -9.80 9.58 12.92
CA ALA A 446 -10.75 9.17 13.92
C ALA A 446 -10.94 7.65 13.88
N CYS A 447 -10.72 7.01 15.02
CA CYS A 447 -10.98 5.60 15.27
C CYS A 447 -12.19 5.47 16.19
N CYS A 448 -13.25 4.87 15.69
CA CYS A 448 -14.55 4.79 16.33
C CYS A 448 -14.79 3.44 17.00
N PHE A 449 -15.17 3.47 18.27
CA PHE A 449 -15.49 2.27 19.04
C PHE A 449 -17.00 2.12 19.24
N ALA A 450 -17.45 0.89 19.52
CA ALA A 450 -18.87 0.58 19.71
C ALA A 450 -19.51 1.32 20.90
N ASN A 451 -18.70 1.76 21.88
CA ASN A 451 -19.12 2.60 23.00
C ASN A 451 -19.19 4.10 22.63
N GLY A 452 -19.06 4.46 21.35
CA GLY A 452 -19.10 5.85 20.88
C GLY A 452 -17.83 6.65 21.16
N SER A 453 -16.81 6.05 21.79
CA SER A 453 -15.51 6.70 21.98
C SER A 453 -14.80 6.89 20.65
N CYS A 454 -14.06 8.00 20.56
CA CYS A 454 -13.26 8.35 19.40
C CYS A 454 -11.83 8.68 19.85
N VAL A 455 -10.84 8.08 19.21
CA VAL A 455 -9.42 8.44 19.38
C VAL A 455 -8.79 8.72 18.02
N SER A 456 -7.86 9.67 17.95
CA SER A 456 -7.09 9.94 16.73
C SER A 456 -5.82 9.09 16.72
N VAL A 457 -5.78 8.05 15.90
CA VAL A 457 -4.70 7.06 15.81
C VAL A 457 -4.48 6.66 14.34
N PHE A 458 -3.47 5.84 14.04
CA PHE A 458 -3.29 5.30 12.68
C PHE A 458 -4.27 4.14 12.40
N ASN A 459 -4.46 3.78 11.12
CA ASN A 459 -5.41 2.74 10.73
C ASN A 459 -5.08 1.37 11.37
N ASP A 460 -3.81 0.99 11.39
CA ASP A 460 -3.33 -0.27 11.98
C ASP A 460 -3.49 -0.31 13.50
N GLU A 461 -3.26 0.81 14.18
CA GLU A 461 -3.55 0.98 15.61
C GLU A 461 -5.04 0.88 15.89
N CYS A 462 -5.88 1.47 15.03
CA CYS A 462 -7.34 1.41 15.14
C CYS A 462 -7.86 -0.03 14.98
N ASP A 463 -7.40 -0.73 13.93
CA ASP A 463 -7.74 -2.12 13.65
C ASP A 463 -7.30 -3.03 14.81
N SER A 464 -6.09 -2.81 15.34
CA SER A 464 -5.55 -3.57 16.48
C SER A 464 -6.31 -3.33 17.78
N ALA A 465 -6.87 -2.12 17.95
CA ALA A 465 -7.72 -1.77 19.09
C ALA A 465 -9.17 -2.28 18.93
N GLY A 466 -9.53 -2.84 17.77
CA GLY A 466 -10.90 -3.29 17.47
C GLY A 466 -11.87 -2.14 17.18
N GLY A 467 -11.36 -0.97 16.79
CA GLY A 467 -12.15 0.16 16.33
C GLY A 467 -12.41 0.14 14.83
N ALA A 468 -13.23 1.08 14.37
CA ALA A 468 -13.47 1.36 12.96
C ALA A 468 -12.80 2.67 12.55
N PHE A 469 -11.87 2.62 11.59
CA PHE A 469 -11.15 3.81 11.14
C PHE A 469 -11.98 4.60 10.12
N GLU A 470 -12.22 5.88 10.39
CA GLU A 470 -13.06 6.75 9.54
C GLU A 470 -12.29 7.39 8.38
N GLY A 471 -10.98 7.12 8.28
CA GLY A 471 -10.09 7.62 7.24
C GLY A 471 -9.06 8.60 7.77
N ALA A 472 -7.92 8.70 7.07
CA ALA A 472 -6.84 9.61 7.41
C ALA A 472 -7.33 11.07 7.44
N GLU A 473 -6.74 11.89 8.33
CA GLU A 473 -7.08 13.31 8.55
C GLU A 473 -8.49 13.59 9.11
N THR A 474 -9.30 12.56 9.36
CA THR A 474 -10.54 12.74 10.11
C THR A 474 -10.24 13.04 11.58
N THR A 475 -11.02 13.92 12.21
CA THR A 475 -10.82 14.33 13.61
C THR A 475 -11.91 13.75 14.49
N CYS A 476 -11.64 13.60 15.79
CA CYS A 476 -12.67 13.24 16.77
C CYS A 476 -13.54 14.44 17.23
N ALA A 477 -13.35 15.61 16.63
CA ALA A 477 -14.04 16.85 16.98
C ALA A 477 -14.32 17.69 15.71
N PRO A 478 -15.59 17.75 15.24
CA PRO A 478 -16.76 17.02 15.76
C PRO A 478 -16.62 15.49 15.54
N SER A 479 -17.12 14.67 16.48
CA SER A 479 -16.97 13.21 16.39
C SER A 479 -17.74 12.65 15.19
N PRO A 480 -17.08 11.91 14.27
CA PRO A 480 -17.73 11.24 13.16
C PRO A 480 -18.38 9.90 13.59
N CYS A 481 -18.11 9.44 14.81
CA CYS A 481 -18.48 8.11 15.25
C CYS A 481 -20.00 7.93 15.41
N PRO A 482 -20.53 6.74 15.07
CA PRO A 482 -21.92 6.41 15.37
C PRO A 482 -22.23 6.57 16.88
N PRO A 483 -23.47 6.88 17.24
CA PRO A 483 -23.90 6.84 18.63
C PRO A 483 -23.59 5.47 19.27
N PRO A 484 -23.25 5.43 20.57
CA PRO A 484 -22.91 4.18 21.26
C PRO A 484 -24.01 3.12 21.10
N SER A 485 -23.58 1.88 20.86
CA SER A 485 -24.45 0.69 20.77
C SER A 485 -24.29 -0.28 21.94
N ILE A 486 -23.24 -0.09 22.74
CA ILE A 486 -22.93 -0.82 23.97
C ILE A 486 -22.70 0.15 25.13
N GLY A 487 -22.68 -0.40 26.34
CA GLY A 487 -22.18 0.28 27.52
C GLY A 487 -21.98 -0.67 28.70
N ALA A 488 -21.56 -0.13 29.84
CA ALA A 488 -21.24 -0.91 31.03
C ALA A 488 -22.45 -1.70 31.54
N CYS A 489 -22.28 -3.02 31.68
CA CYS A 489 -23.22 -3.94 32.29
C CYS A 489 -22.65 -4.53 33.58
N CYS A 490 -23.37 -4.35 34.69
CA CYS A 490 -22.93 -4.73 36.01
C CYS A 490 -23.57 -6.04 36.51
N PHE A 491 -22.72 -6.99 36.90
CA PHE A 491 -23.09 -8.23 37.58
C PHE A 491 -22.55 -8.18 39.02
N GLY A 492 -23.21 -7.41 39.88
CA GLY A 492 -22.64 -7.03 41.18
C GLY A 492 -21.49 -6.04 40.99
N SER A 493 -20.27 -6.43 41.38
CA SER A 493 -19.06 -5.63 41.18
C SER A 493 -18.30 -5.96 39.89
N GLN A 494 -18.72 -7.00 39.16
CA GLN A 494 -18.13 -7.37 37.87
C GLN A 494 -18.75 -6.53 36.76
N CYS A 495 -17.95 -6.09 35.79
CA CYS A 495 -18.38 -5.23 34.69
C CYS A 495 -18.01 -5.86 33.35
N SER A 496 -18.92 -5.77 32.38
CA SER A 496 -18.65 -6.06 30.97
C SER A 496 -19.38 -5.05 30.09
N ASP A 497 -18.73 -4.54 29.04
CA ASP A 497 -19.43 -3.71 28.06
C ASP A 497 -20.31 -4.59 27.17
N LEU A 498 -21.63 -4.42 27.24
CA LEU A 498 -22.62 -5.24 26.54
C LEU A 498 -23.65 -4.35 25.84
N THR A 499 -24.42 -4.94 24.93
CA THR A 499 -25.65 -4.30 24.43
C THR A 499 -26.71 -4.30 25.53
N PRO A 500 -27.71 -3.39 25.49
CA PRO A 500 -28.82 -3.40 26.46
C PRO A 500 -29.52 -4.77 26.55
N ALA A 501 -29.77 -5.41 25.40
CA ALA A 501 -30.37 -6.74 25.34
C ALA A 501 -29.44 -7.83 25.90
N GLY A 502 -28.14 -7.77 25.61
CA GLY A 502 -27.14 -8.69 26.15
C GLY A 502 -27.06 -8.60 27.68
N CYS A 503 -27.07 -7.39 28.21
CA CYS A 503 -27.04 -7.14 29.65
C CYS A 503 -28.29 -7.71 30.35
N ALA A 504 -29.48 -7.43 29.80
CA ALA A 504 -30.74 -7.95 30.32
C ALA A 504 -30.80 -9.48 30.30
N ASN A 505 -30.38 -10.10 29.20
CA ASN A 505 -30.34 -11.56 29.07
C ASN A 505 -29.35 -12.22 30.03
N GLY A 506 -28.25 -11.54 30.36
CA GLY A 506 -27.29 -11.98 31.37
C GLY A 506 -27.76 -11.80 32.82
N GLY A 507 -28.87 -11.08 33.04
CA GLY A 507 -29.33 -10.70 34.38
C GLY A 507 -28.51 -9.58 35.03
N GLY A 508 -27.78 -8.79 34.24
CA GLY A 508 -26.99 -7.66 34.70
C GLY A 508 -27.79 -6.35 34.70
N PHE A 509 -27.25 -5.33 35.37
CA PHE A 509 -27.79 -3.97 35.36
C PHE A 509 -27.06 -3.11 34.34
N PHE A 510 -27.79 -2.55 33.39
CA PHE A 510 -27.23 -1.73 32.31
C PHE A 510 -27.12 -0.28 32.77
N VAL A 511 -25.91 0.26 32.82
CA VAL A 511 -25.66 1.63 33.31
C VAL A 511 -26.13 2.68 32.31
N GLY A 512 -25.91 2.44 31.01
CA GLY A 512 -26.33 3.33 29.94
C GLY A 512 -25.44 3.18 28.69
N LEU A 513 -25.94 3.60 27.52
CA LEU A 513 -25.13 3.59 26.29
C LEU A 513 -23.96 4.58 26.41
N GLY A 514 -22.77 4.15 25.99
CA GLY A 514 -21.54 4.95 26.03
C GLY A 514 -20.86 5.02 27.40
N SER A 515 -21.46 4.44 28.44
CA SER A 515 -20.74 4.16 29.69
C SER A 515 -19.72 3.04 29.47
N ASP A 516 -18.57 3.09 30.12
CA ASP A 516 -17.54 2.06 30.01
C ASP A 516 -17.23 1.39 31.35
N CYS A 517 -16.70 0.16 31.26
CA CYS A 517 -16.20 -0.56 32.42
C CYS A 517 -14.82 -0.07 32.92
N ALA A 518 -14.11 0.73 32.11
CA ALA A 518 -12.78 1.25 32.45
C ALA A 518 -12.84 2.30 33.58
N ASP A 519 -13.91 3.10 33.60
CA ASP A 519 -14.22 4.09 34.64
C ASP A 519 -14.87 3.48 35.89
N ASN A 520 -14.79 2.15 36.03
CA ASN A 520 -15.33 1.41 37.16
C ASN A 520 -16.83 1.68 37.35
N GLY A 521 -17.60 1.66 36.24
CA GLY A 521 -19.03 1.97 36.21
C GLY A 521 -19.93 1.13 37.14
N CYS A 522 -19.40 0.05 37.73
CA CYS A 522 -20.05 -0.80 38.72
C CYS A 522 -19.59 -0.58 40.17
N ALA A 523 -18.72 0.40 40.42
CA ALA A 523 -18.39 0.83 41.76
C ALA A 523 -19.63 1.43 42.46
N PRO A 524 -19.70 1.42 43.81
CA PRO A 524 -20.72 2.18 44.52
C PRO A 524 -20.63 3.67 44.16
N ARG A 525 -21.77 4.29 43.84
CA ARG A 525 -21.88 5.70 43.42
C ARG A 525 -23.01 6.37 44.19
N ALA A 526 -23.16 7.69 44.03
CA ALA A 526 -24.34 8.39 44.54
C ALA A 526 -25.63 7.74 44.02
N CYS A 527 -26.54 7.43 44.93
CA CYS A 527 -27.88 6.96 44.66
C CYS A 527 -28.86 7.97 45.23
N CYS A 528 -29.52 8.70 44.34
CA CYS A 528 -30.54 9.67 44.67
C CYS A 528 -31.88 8.95 44.84
N LEU A 529 -32.38 8.93 46.07
CA LEU A 529 -33.68 8.38 46.39
C LEU A 529 -34.77 9.40 46.07
N THR A 530 -36.00 8.93 45.87
CA THR A 530 -37.18 9.79 45.65
C THR A 530 -37.51 10.70 46.83
N SER A 531 -36.91 10.47 48.01
CA SER A 531 -37.00 11.37 49.17
C SER A 531 -36.06 12.58 49.09
N GLY A 532 -35.18 12.65 48.08
CA GLY A 532 -34.09 13.64 48.00
C GLY A 532 -32.84 13.25 48.79
N ASP A 533 -32.87 12.12 49.50
CA ASP A 533 -31.70 11.60 50.21
C ASP A 533 -30.69 10.99 49.24
N CYS A 534 -29.39 11.26 49.48
CA CYS A 534 -28.30 10.60 48.78
C CYS A 534 -27.64 9.52 49.65
N VAL A 535 -27.50 8.31 49.10
CA VAL A 535 -26.70 7.23 49.70
C VAL A 535 -25.73 6.65 48.68
N VAL A 536 -24.58 6.13 49.10
CA VAL A 536 -23.64 5.49 48.18
C VAL A 536 -23.95 4.01 48.06
N LEU A 537 -24.46 3.57 46.90
CA LEU A 537 -24.88 2.19 46.64
C LEU A 537 -24.32 1.70 45.30
N LEU A 538 -24.24 0.37 45.14
CA LEU A 538 -24.01 -0.23 43.82
C LEU A 538 -25.17 0.15 42.88
N PRO A 539 -24.93 0.38 41.59
CA PRO A 539 -25.98 0.79 40.64
C PRO A 539 -27.21 -0.14 40.64
N ASN A 540 -27.00 -1.47 40.70
CA ASN A 540 -28.11 -2.42 40.78
C ASN A 540 -28.94 -2.24 42.07
N THR A 541 -28.28 -1.91 43.18
CA THR A 541 -28.93 -1.82 44.50
C THR A 541 -29.68 -0.51 44.58
N CYS A 542 -29.11 0.56 44.01
CA CYS A 542 -29.76 1.85 43.87
C CYS A 542 -31.09 1.73 43.10
N SER A 543 -31.07 1.07 41.94
CA SER A 543 -32.29 0.85 41.16
C SER A 543 -33.31 -0.03 41.89
N ASN A 544 -32.85 -1.08 42.58
CA ASN A 544 -33.74 -1.97 43.35
C ASN A 544 -34.47 -1.25 44.50
N VAL A 545 -33.89 -0.16 45.04
CA VAL A 545 -34.55 0.68 46.05
C VAL A 545 -35.30 1.88 45.45
N GLY A 546 -35.44 1.93 44.12
CA GLY A 546 -36.15 2.99 43.40
C GLY A 546 -35.38 4.30 43.29
N GLY A 547 -34.06 4.29 43.53
CA GLY A 547 -33.20 5.45 43.34
C GLY A 547 -32.53 5.50 41.95
N VAL A 548 -32.00 6.68 41.62
CA VAL A 548 -31.25 6.93 40.37
C VAL A 548 -29.76 7.10 40.71
N SER A 549 -28.90 6.41 39.97
CA SER A 549 -27.44 6.54 40.15
C SER A 549 -26.94 7.80 39.46
N ASP A 550 -26.06 8.55 40.12
CA ASP A 550 -25.52 9.82 39.64
C ASP A 550 -23.98 9.88 39.76
N ALA A 551 -23.40 10.95 40.34
CA ALA A 551 -21.98 11.20 40.43
C ALA A 551 -21.21 10.15 41.25
N ALA A 552 -19.89 10.26 41.28
CA ALA A 552 -19.01 9.31 41.96
C ALA A 552 -19.34 9.12 43.44
N ASP A 553 -19.81 10.17 44.13
CA ASP A 553 -20.25 10.12 45.52
C ASP A 553 -21.33 11.18 45.83
N CYS A 554 -21.90 11.10 47.02
CA CYS A 554 -22.92 12.07 47.46
C CYS A 554 -22.38 13.48 47.73
N ALA A 555 -21.06 13.68 47.73
CA ALA A 555 -20.48 15.02 47.87
C ALA A 555 -20.39 15.75 46.52
N SER A 556 -20.34 15.00 45.42
CA SER A 556 -20.28 15.47 44.04
C SER A 556 -21.62 15.39 43.30
N SER A 557 -22.61 14.70 43.87
CA SER A 557 -23.97 14.59 43.34
C SER A 557 -24.90 15.66 43.92
N SER A 558 -25.70 16.30 43.05
CA SER A 558 -26.86 17.06 43.49
C SER A 558 -28.07 16.15 43.43
N CYS A 559 -28.30 15.34 44.47
CA CYS A 559 -29.57 14.62 44.62
C CYS A 559 -30.78 15.53 44.93
N ALA A 560 -30.56 16.84 44.89
CA ALA A 560 -31.65 17.77 44.69
C ALA A 560 -32.27 17.47 43.32
N PRO A 561 -33.61 17.37 43.20
CA PRO A 561 -34.23 17.45 41.88
C PRO A 561 -33.64 18.67 41.15
N PRO A 562 -33.33 18.56 39.84
CA PRO A 562 -32.86 19.72 39.10
C PRO A 562 -33.83 20.86 39.43
N GLN A 563 -33.30 21.98 39.93
CA GLN A 563 -34.14 23.14 40.23
C GLN A 563 -34.94 23.41 38.96
N CYS A 564 -36.26 23.25 39.02
CA CYS A 564 -37.18 23.82 38.06
C CYS A 564 -37.40 25.23 38.57
N PRO A 565 -36.74 26.27 38.03
CA PRO A 565 -37.00 27.63 38.49
C PRO A 565 -38.49 27.97 38.35
N GLU A 566 -39.20 27.30 37.44
CA GLU A 566 -40.62 27.50 37.17
C GLU A 566 -41.59 26.78 38.14
N ASP A 567 -41.11 25.96 39.10
CA ASP A 567 -41.90 25.44 40.24
C ASP A 567 -41.71 26.37 41.43
N LEU A 568 -42.51 27.43 41.47
CA LEU A 568 -42.33 28.58 42.36
C LEU A 568 -42.76 28.30 43.80
N ASN A 569 -43.53 27.23 44.03
CA ASN A 569 -44.00 26.82 45.35
C ASN A 569 -43.40 25.51 45.86
N ASP A 570 -42.34 25.00 45.20
CA ASP A 570 -41.62 23.79 45.56
C ASP A 570 -42.52 22.53 45.69
N SER A 571 -43.56 22.42 44.86
CA SER A 571 -44.49 21.28 44.91
C SER A 571 -44.01 20.04 44.15
N GLY A 572 -42.94 20.17 43.37
CA GLY A 572 -42.42 19.16 42.45
C GLY A 572 -43.16 19.10 41.11
N LEU A 573 -44.05 20.06 40.81
CA LEU A 573 -44.81 20.16 39.57
C LEU A 573 -44.84 21.62 39.10
N VAL A 574 -44.61 21.88 37.81
CA VAL A 574 -44.95 23.16 37.18
C VAL A 574 -46.41 23.10 36.73
N ASP A 575 -47.30 23.71 37.50
CA ASP A 575 -48.74 23.64 37.26
C ASP A 575 -49.46 25.00 37.38
N PHE A 576 -50.78 24.93 37.59
CA PHE A 576 -51.61 26.13 37.67
C PHE A 576 -51.29 27.00 38.88
N ALA A 577 -50.75 26.44 39.96
CA ALA A 577 -50.32 27.20 41.12
C ALA A 577 -49.16 28.14 40.76
N ASP A 578 -48.15 27.66 40.05
CA ASP A 578 -46.99 28.45 39.63
C ASP A 578 -47.37 29.53 38.60
N LEU A 579 -48.31 29.21 37.71
CA LEU A 579 -48.87 30.19 36.78
C LEU A 579 -49.51 31.38 37.51
N LEU A 580 -50.18 31.13 38.64
CA LEU A 580 -50.79 32.21 39.42
C LEU A 580 -49.76 33.11 40.08
N GLU A 581 -48.57 32.59 40.40
CA GLU A 581 -47.47 33.35 40.98
C GLU A 581 -46.87 34.29 39.93
N VAL A 582 -46.56 33.80 38.72
CA VAL A 582 -46.11 34.63 37.59
C VAL A 582 -47.13 35.73 37.23
N LEU A 583 -48.42 35.39 37.17
CA LEU A 583 -49.46 36.38 36.88
C LEU A 583 -49.71 37.36 38.03
N GLY A 584 -49.46 36.94 39.27
CA GLY A 584 -49.59 37.74 40.48
C GLY A 584 -48.50 38.81 40.61
N SER A 585 -47.31 38.51 40.10
CA SER A 585 -46.11 39.37 40.18
C SER A 585 -45.84 40.16 38.89
N TRP A 586 -46.81 40.22 37.97
CA TRP A 586 -46.67 40.85 36.65
C TRP A 586 -46.20 42.31 36.71
N GLY A 587 -45.12 42.63 35.98
CA GLY A 587 -44.53 43.96 35.90
C GLY A 587 -43.11 44.03 36.47
N ALA A 588 -42.67 45.24 36.83
CA ALA A 588 -41.29 45.46 37.24
C ALA A 588 -41.00 44.81 38.59
N CYS A 589 -39.96 43.98 38.60
CA CYS A 589 -39.58 43.21 39.77
C CYS A 589 -38.05 43.07 39.84
N GLY A 590 -37.44 43.60 40.90
CA GLY A 590 -36.00 43.47 41.10
C GLY A 590 -35.65 42.20 41.86
N GLY A 591 -35.36 41.12 41.14
CA GLY A 591 -34.83 39.87 41.69
C GLY A 591 -35.86 38.97 42.39
N CYS A 592 -37.08 38.90 41.85
CA CYS A 592 -38.03 37.86 42.24
C CYS A 592 -37.81 36.58 41.43
N GLU A 593 -38.43 35.50 41.90
CA GLU A 593 -38.25 34.16 41.37
C GLU A 593 -39.02 33.95 40.05
N GLU A 594 -40.03 34.79 39.78
CA GLU A 594 -40.86 34.77 38.57
C GLU A 594 -40.22 35.44 37.32
N ASP A 595 -39.04 36.07 37.46
CA ASP A 595 -38.24 36.65 36.37
C ASP A 595 -37.18 35.62 35.91
N PHE A 596 -37.60 34.72 35.01
CA PHE A 596 -36.79 33.56 34.62
C PHE A 596 -35.68 33.91 33.63
N ASP A 597 -35.83 35.01 32.87
CA ASP A 597 -34.81 35.47 31.92
C ASP A 597 -33.88 36.56 32.51
N GLY A 598 -34.17 37.02 33.74
CA GLY A 598 -33.33 37.89 34.54
C GLY A 598 -33.28 39.33 34.03
N ASN A 599 -34.29 39.78 33.29
CA ASN A 599 -34.31 41.09 32.66
C ASN A 599 -34.86 42.21 33.57
N GLY A 600 -35.35 41.86 34.77
CA GLY A 600 -35.89 42.75 35.78
C GLY A 600 -37.40 43.03 35.64
N LEU A 601 -38.11 42.29 34.79
CA LEU A 601 -39.55 42.37 34.55
C LEU A 601 -40.14 40.95 34.53
N VAL A 602 -41.27 40.75 35.21
CA VAL A 602 -42.12 39.58 35.00
C VAL A 602 -43.08 39.89 33.85
N GLU A 603 -42.83 39.31 32.68
CA GLU A 603 -43.58 39.61 31.47
C GLU A 603 -43.91 38.36 30.62
N PHE A 604 -44.25 38.59 29.36
CA PHE A 604 -44.74 37.51 28.49
C PHE A 604 -43.69 36.41 28.23
N ASN A 605 -42.40 36.74 28.26
CA ASN A 605 -41.34 35.75 28.07
C ASN A 605 -41.24 34.80 29.27
N ASP A 606 -41.41 35.30 30.49
CA ASP A 606 -41.42 34.48 31.70
C ASP A 606 -42.62 33.54 31.76
N LEU A 607 -43.79 34.05 31.33
CA LEU A 607 -44.97 33.21 31.14
C LEU A 607 -44.72 32.08 30.12
N LEU A 608 -44.02 32.37 29.02
CA LEU A 608 -43.65 31.35 28.04
C LEU A 608 -42.65 30.34 28.60
N ASN A 609 -41.68 30.79 29.40
CA ASN A 609 -40.72 29.91 30.07
C ASN A 609 -41.46 28.91 30.98
N LEU A 610 -42.35 29.40 31.84
CA LEU A 610 -43.19 28.55 32.70
C LEU A 610 -44.04 27.55 31.91
N LEU A 611 -44.80 28.03 30.92
CA LEU A 611 -45.67 27.16 30.12
C LEU A 611 -44.88 26.13 29.29
N SER A 612 -43.63 26.40 28.94
CA SER A 612 -42.77 25.45 28.23
C SER A 612 -42.31 24.27 29.09
N LYS A 613 -42.45 24.38 30.42
CA LYS A 613 -42.02 23.39 31.42
C LYS A 613 -43.18 22.71 32.16
N TRP A 614 -44.41 22.91 31.69
CA TRP A 614 -45.62 22.40 32.34
C TRP A 614 -45.60 20.88 32.56
N GLY A 615 -45.77 20.45 33.81
CA GLY A 615 -45.72 19.05 34.22
C GLY A 615 -44.74 18.78 35.36
N PRO A 616 -44.41 17.50 35.63
CA PRO A 616 -43.51 17.15 36.71
C PRO A 616 -42.09 17.65 36.52
N CYS A 617 -41.49 18.06 37.63
CA CYS A 617 -40.06 17.98 37.88
C CYS A 617 -39.70 16.53 38.27
#